data_AF-A0A2K8TAF8-F1
#
_entry.id   AF-A0A2K8TAF8-F1
#
_cell.length_a   1.000
_cell.length_b   1.000
_cell.length_c   1.000
_cell.angle_alpha   90.00
_cell.angle_beta   90.00
_cell.angle_gamma   90.00
#
_symmetry.space_group_name_H-M   'P 1'
#
loop_
_entity.id
_entity.type
_entity.pdbx_description
1 polymer ?
#
loop_
_entity_poly.entity_id
_entity_poly.type
_entity_poly.pdbx_seq_one_letter_code
_entity_poly.pdbx_strand_id
1 'polypeptide(L)'
;MKLYAKTIPQTLPNWATTITTCADLIEVEINEEHPDFQSLLEELETEIEPGTIGVKAEDLCSRLGFDLSNPNLHHLVEQAQTLIADIAAHPDYKQLLNEGYQPDLNIADASTALTYLQWELDRNLEPSD
;
A
#
# COMPACT_ATOMS: atom_id res chain seq x y z
N MET A 1 6.45 -9.23 13.60
CA MET A 1 5.79 -8.11 12.87
C MET A 1 6.45 -7.90 11.50
N LYS A 2 5.69 -7.49 10.49
CA LYS A 2 6.17 -7.21 9.12
C LYS A 2 5.99 -5.73 8.75
N LEU A 3 6.95 -5.17 8.02
CA LEU A 3 6.98 -3.76 7.62
C LEU A 3 7.61 -3.58 6.25
N TYR A 4 7.21 -2.53 5.55
CA TYR A 4 7.73 -2.17 4.23
C TYR A 4 8.50 -0.86 4.33
N ALA A 5 9.77 -0.88 3.94
CA ALA A 5 10.67 0.28 4.00
C ALA A 5 11.26 0.56 2.63
N LYS A 6 11.41 1.83 2.23
CA LYS A 6 12.12 2.18 0.97
C LYS A 6 13.63 1.94 1.07
N THR A 7 14.19 2.11 2.27
CA THR A 7 15.60 1.84 2.55
C THR A 7 15.70 1.12 3.89
N ILE A 8 16.75 0.32 4.05
CA ILE A 8 17.09 -0.34 5.32
C ILE A 8 18.55 -0.06 5.65
N PRO A 9 18.95 -0.08 6.94
CA PRO A 9 20.36 -0.09 7.32
C PRO A 9 21.13 -1.20 6.59
N GLN A 10 22.40 -0.98 6.24
CA GLN A 10 23.21 -1.98 5.52
C GLN A 10 23.29 -3.33 6.24
N THR A 11 23.14 -3.32 7.57
CA THR A 11 23.08 -4.51 8.40
C THR A 11 21.88 -4.41 9.31
N LEU A 12 20.88 -5.26 9.07
CA LEU A 12 19.81 -5.48 10.02
C LEU A 12 20.35 -6.25 11.25
N PRO A 13 19.81 -6.00 12.45
CA PRO A 13 20.07 -6.84 13.61
C PRO A 13 19.69 -8.30 13.33
N ASN A 14 20.30 -9.25 14.03
CA ASN A 14 20.05 -10.68 13.84
C ASN A 14 18.61 -11.14 14.20
N TRP A 15 17.82 -10.26 14.79
CA TRP A 15 16.40 -10.43 15.11
C TRP A 15 15.46 -9.70 14.12
N ALA A 16 16.00 -9.18 13.03
CA ALA A 16 15.26 -8.64 11.88
C ALA A 16 15.78 -9.27 10.58
N THR A 17 14.91 -9.47 9.59
CA THR A 17 15.29 -10.12 8.32
C THR A 17 14.52 -9.51 7.16
N THR A 18 15.23 -9.24 6.06
CA THR A 18 14.60 -8.89 4.78
C THR A 18 13.93 -10.11 4.17
N ILE A 19 12.63 -10.01 3.92
CA ILE A 19 11.82 -11.08 3.35
C ILE A 19 11.76 -10.96 1.82
N THR A 20 11.54 -9.76 1.30
CA THR A 20 11.41 -9.54 -0.15
C THR A 20 11.70 -8.09 -0.52
N THR A 21 11.99 -7.85 -1.80
CA THR A 21 12.07 -6.51 -2.38
C THR A 21 11.13 -6.41 -3.57
N CYS A 22 10.16 -5.50 -3.54
CA CYS A 22 9.16 -5.31 -4.59
C CYS A 22 8.95 -3.82 -4.85
N ALA A 23 9.02 -3.39 -6.11
CA ALA A 23 8.66 -2.04 -6.57
C ALA A 23 9.18 -0.91 -5.65
N ASP A 24 10.49 -0.89 -5.40
CA ASP A 24 11.20 0.09 -4.55
C ASP A 24 10.91 0.01 -3.04
N LEU A 25 10.23 -1.05 -2.58
CA LEU A 25 9.99 -1.34 -1.17
C LEU A 25 10.67 -2.64 -0.74
N ILE A 26 11.15 -2.65 0.50
CA ILE A 26 11.84 -3.73 1.17
C ILE A 26 10.94 -4.23 2.29
N GLU A 27 10.44 -5.46 2.18
CA GLU A 27 9.71 -6.12 3.26
C GLU A 27 10.72 -6.63 4.30
N VAL A 28 10.54 -6.20 5.54
CA VAL A 28 11.34 -6.61 6.69
C VAL A 28 10.44 -7.25 7.73
N GLU A 29 10.84 -8.43 8.21
CA GLU A 29 10.24 -9.09 9.37
C GLU A 29 11.09 -8.81 10.61
N ILE A 30 10.45 -8.33 11.66
CA ILE A 30 11.08 -8.01 12.96
C ILE A 30 10.48 -8.91 14.04
N ASN A 31 11.35 -9.50 14.87
CA ASN A 31 10.93 -10.14 16.11
C ASN A 31 10.53 -9.09 17.17
N GLU A 32 9.23 -9.00 17.41
CA GLU A 32 8.60 -8.07 18.36
C GLU A 32 8.77 -8.46 19.83
N GLU A 33 9.28 -9.66 20.12
CA GLU A 33 9.64 -10.07 21.48
C GLU A 33 11.01 -9.51 21.94
N HIS A 34 11.79 -8.95 21.01
CA HIS A 34 13.10 -8.39 21.33
C HIS A 34 12.97 -7.00 21.98
N PRO A 35 13.58 -6.73 23.14
CA PRO A 35 13.37 -5.48 23.88
C PRO A 35 13.71 -4.20 23.08
N ASP A 36 14.63 -4.31 22.12
CA ASP A 36 15.09 -3.18 21.30
C ASP A 36 14.30 -3.00 19.98
N PHE A 37 13.19 -3.73 19.77
CA PHE A 37 12.46 -3.67 18.49
C PHE A 37 11.90 -2.27 18.18
N GLN A 38 11.51 -1.52 19.22
CA GLN A 38 10.96 -0.16 19.09
C GLN A 38 11.99 0.83 18.55
N SER A 39 13.26 0.71 18.91
CA SER A 39 14.31 1.59 18.40
C SER A 39 14.58 1.36 16.91
N LEU A 40 14.53 0.10 16.44
CA LEU A 40 14.64 -0.20 15.01
C LEU A 40 13.41 0.29 14.23
N LEU A 41 12.22 0.21 14.83
CA LEU A 41 11.01 0.80 14.27
C LEU A 41 11.16 2.32 14.08
N GLU A 42 11.59 3.03 15.13
CA GLU A 42 11.82 4.48 15.07
C GLU A 42 12.86 4.85 13.99
N GLU A 43 13.94 4.08 13.85
CA GLU A 43 14.94 4.26 12.80
C GLU A 43 14.42 4.00 11.38
N LEU A 44 13.54 3.00 11.21
CA LEU A 44 12.93 2.69 9.90
C LEU A 44 11.76 3.64 9.56
N GLU A 45 11.13 4.24 10.57
CA GLU A 45 10.06 5.24 10.44
C GLU A 45 10.59 6.66 10.19
N THR A 46 11.87 6.91 10.45
CA THR A 46 12.45 8.25 10.34
C THR A 46 13.06 8.54 8.96
N GLU A 47 12.33 9.43 8.26
CA GLU A 47 12.73 10.22 7.09
C GLU A 47 12.97 9.44 5.77
N ILE A 48 11.93 9.45 4.93
CA ILE A 48 11.98 8.85 3.58
C ILE A 48 12.78 9.76 2.62
N GLU A 49 12.71 11.08 2.81
CA GLU A 49 13.48 12.15 2.13
C GLU A 49 13.50 13.43 3.02
N PRO A 50 14.44 14.39 2.81
CA PRO A 50 14.54 15.61 3.62
C PRO A 50 13.19 16.35 3.75
N GLY A 51 12.66 16.43 4.97
CA GLY A 51 11.39 17.10 5.26
C GLY A 51 10.12 16.28 5.01
N THR A 52 10.25 15.00 4.66
CA THR A 52 9.11 14.06 4.48
C THR A 52 9.16 12.94 5.53
N ILE A 53 8.24 13.00 6.49
CA ILE A 53 8.10 12.00 7.55
C ILE A 53 7.30 10.81 7.00
N GLY A 54 7.84 9.59 7.12
CA GLY A 54 7.12 8.36 6.81
C GLY A 54 5.95 8.18 7.77
N VAL A 55 4.75 7.94 7.24
CA VAL A 55 3.56 7.64 8.04
C VAL A 55 3.43 6.12 8.09
N LYS A 56 3.25 5.54 9.28
CA LYS A 56 2.97 4.10 9.42
C LYS A 56 1.76 3.75 8.54
N ALA A 57 1.79 2.59 7.88
CA ALA A 57 0.67 2.15 7.05
C ALA A 57 -0.65 2.09 7.86
N GLU A 58 -0.58 1.62 9.10
CA GLU A 58 -1.70 1.62 10.06
C GLU A 58 -2.23 3.02 10.39
N ASP A 59 -1.34 4.01 10.53
CA ASP A 59 -1.72 5.40 10.79
C ASP A 59 -2.31 6.07 9.54
N LEU A 60 -1.76 5.78 8.36
CA LEU A 60 -2.29 6.28 7.09
C LEU A 60 -3.69 5.72 6.83
N CYS A 61 -3.88 4.42 7.03
CA CYS A 61 -5.16 3.76 6.89
C CYS A 61 -6.17 4.28 7.91
N SER A 62 -5.79 4.42 9.19
CA SER A 62 -6.65 5.02 10.22
C SER A 62 -7.06 6.46 9.88
N ARG A 63 -6.14 7.28 9.34
CA ARG A 63 -6.40 8.66 8.93
C ARG A 63 -7.29 8.76 7.69
N LEU A 64 -7.22 7.78 6.80
CA LEU A 64 -8.03 7.70 5.59
C LEU A 64 -9.35 6.94 5.81
N GLY A 65 -9.62 6.46 7.03
CA GLY A 65 -10.83 5.71 7.36
C GLY A 65 -10.82 4.25 6.86
N PHE A 66 -9.65 3.74 6.50
CA PHE A 66 -9.44 2.36 6.09
C PHE A 66 -9.17 1.47 7.31
N ASP A 67 -10.11 0.59 7.63
CA ASP A 67 -9.90 -0.49 8.59
C ASP A 67 -9.27 -1.70 7.88
N LEU A 68 -7.97 -1.89 8.07
CA LEU A 68 -7.21 -3.04 7.55
C LEU A 68 -7.23 -4.24 8.52
N SER A 69 -7.91 -4.16 9.66
CA SER A 69 -7.84 -5.22 10.66
C SER A 69 -8.48 -6.54 10.22
N ASN A 70 -9.40 -6.52 9.24
CA ASN A 70 -9.85 -7.69 8.48
C ASN A 70 -10.87 -7.34 7.35
N PRO A 71 -10.58 -6.42 6.40
CA PRO A 71 -11.54 -6.13 5.35
C PRO A 71 -11.63 -7.35 4.42
N ASN A 72 -12.85 -7.86 4.22
CA ASN A 72 -13.12 -8.84 3.16
C ASN A 72 -12.61 -8.24 1.83
N LEU A 73 -11.99 -9.06 0.99
CA LEU A 73 -11.42 -8.64 -0.30
C LEU A 73 -12.40 -7.85 -1.19
N HIS A 74 -13.71 -8.12 -1.11
CA HIS A 74 -14.73 -7.28 -1.75
C HIS A 74 -14.66 -5.82 -1.32
N HIS A 75 -14.56 -5.58 -0.01
CA HIS A 75 -14.52 -4.24 0.54
C HIS A 75 -13.26 -3.49 0.12
N LEU A 76 -12.12 -4.18 0.04
CA LEU A 76 -10.89 -3.61 -0.49
C LEU A 76 -11.01 -3.21 -1.96
N VAL A 77 -11.69 -4.03 -2.77
CA VAL A 77 -11.93 -3.73 -4.19
C VAL A 77 -12.86 -2.52 -4.34
N GLU A 78 -13.94 -2.44 -3.58
CA GLU A 78 -14.86 -1.29 -3.58
C GLU A 78 -14.16 0.02 -3.17
N GLN A 79 -13.32 -0.04 -2.13
CA GLN A 79 -12.54 1.11 -1.67
C GLN A 79 -11.54 1.57 -2.75
N ALA A 80 -10.84 0.64 -3.38
CA ALA A 80 -9.90 0.95 -4.46
C ALA A 80 -10.63 1.58 -5.67
N GLN A 81 -11.81 1.08 -6.03
CA GLN A 81 -12.63 1.68 -7.10
C GLN A 81 -13.03 3.12 -6.76
N THR A 82 -13.44 3.37 -5.51
CA THR A 82 -13.78 4.72 -5.02
C THR A 82 -12.58 5.65 -5.09
N LEU A 83 -11.42 5.22 -4.60
CA LEU A 83 -10.19 6.01 -4.64
C LEU A 83 -9.78 6.36 -6.08
N ILE A 84 -9.87 5.40 -7.00
CA ILE A 84 -9.57 5.64 -8.42
C ILE A 84 -10.53 6.69 -9.02
N ALA A 85 -11.82 6.64 -8.67
CA ALA A 85 -12.79 7.64 -9.10
C ALA A 85 -12.47 9.04 -8.55
N ASP A 86 -12.06 9.13 -7.29
CA ASP A 86 -11.65 10.39 -6.65
C ASP A 86 -10.40 10.98 -7.32
N ILE A 87 -9.39 10.15 -7.63
CA ILE A 87 -8.20 10.58 -8.37
C ILE A 87 -8.61 11.07 -9.77
N ALA A 88 -9.46 10.33 -10.48
CA ALA A 88 -9.93 10.72 -11.81
C ALA A 88 -10.69 12.06 -11.81
N ALA A 89 -11.40 12.36 -10.71
CA ALA A 89 -12.14 13.60 -10.53
C ALA A 89 -11.23 14.79 -10.14
N HIS A 90 -10.05 14.52 -9.55
CA HIS A 90 -9.17 15.53 -8.97
C HIS A 90 -8.65 16.54 -10.02
N PRO A 91 -8.67 17.85 -9.74
CA PRO A 91 -8.22 18.88 -10.68
C PRO A 91 -6.76 18.68 -11.13
N ASP A 92 -5.87 18.33 -10.20
CA ASP A 92 -4.44 18.15 -10.52
C ASP A 92 -4.21 16.98 -11.48
N TYR A 93 -4.95 15.88 -11.32
CA TYR A 93 -4.86 14.75 -12.26
C TYR A 93 -5.35 15.15 -13.65
N LYS A 94 -6.46 15.89 -13.74
CA LYS A 94 -6.97 16.44 -15.01
C LYS A 94 -5.98 17.40 -15.66
N GLN A 95 -5.29 18.21 -14.85
CA GLN A 95 -4.26 19.12 -15.36
C GLN A 95 -3.10 18.35 -15.98
N LEU A 96 -2.60 17.29 -15.31
CA LEU A 96 -1.56 16.43 -15.88
C LEU A 96 -1.98 15.85 -17.24
N LEU A 97 -3.21 15.35 -17.36
CA LEU A 97 -3.73 14.85 -18.64
C LEU A 97 -3.78 15.94 -19.72
N ASN A 98 -4.21 17.16 -19.37
CA ASN A 98 -4.25 18.30 -20.30
C ASN A 98 -2.84 18.75 -20.74
N GLU A 99 -1.84 18.57 -19.89
CA GLU A 99 -0.42 18.82 -20.20
C GLU A 99 0.22 17.71 -21.04
N GLY A 100 -0.55 16.66 -21.38
CA GLY A 100 -0.11 15.56 -22.25
C GLY A 100 0.53 14.39 -21.51
N TYR A 101 0.39 14.32 -20.18
CA TYR A 101 0.83 13.15 -19.41
C TYR A 101 0.02 11.92 -19.82
N GLN A 102 0.69 10.95 -20.45
CA GLN A 102 0.10 9.69 -20.89
C GLN A 102 1.04 8.53 -20.56
N PRO A 103 0.94 7.96 -19.34
CA PRO A 103 1.69 6.77 -18.99
C PRO A 103 1.14 5.54 -19.71
N ASP A 104 1.97 4.52 -19.90
CA ASP A 104 1.58 3.25 -20.53
C ASP A 104 0.46 2.53 -19.76
N LEU A 105 0.46 2.66 -18.43
CA LEU A 105 -0.60 2.20 -17.54
C LEU A 105 -1.30 3.41 -16.93
N ASN A 106 -2.61 3.49 -17.11
CA ASN A 106 -3.41 4.63 -16.66
C ASN A 106 -4.59 4.19 -15.78
N ILE A 107 -5.37 5.18 -15.33
CA ILE A 107 -6.54 4.97 -14.47
C ILE A 107 -7.58 4.03 -15.09
N ALA A 108 -7.76 4.03 -16.41
CA ALA A 108 -8.70 3.13 -17.07
C ALA A 108 -8.24 1.66 -17.00
N ASP A 109 -6.93 1.42 -17.08
CA ASP A 109 -6.36 0.07 -16.92
C ASP A 109 -6.59 -0.43 -15.48
N ALA A 110 -6.34 0.44 -14.50
CA ALA A 110 -6.57 0.14 -13.09
C ALA A 110 -8.06 -0.13 -12.79
N SER A 111 -8.98 0.70 -13.31
CA SER A 111 -10.42 0.45 -13.21
C SER A 111 -10.83 -0.88 -13.85
N THR A 112 -10.24 -1.22 -15.00
CA THR A 112 -10.52 -2.48 -15.70
C THR A 112 -10.06 -3.68 -14.87
N ALA A 113 -8.84 -3.64 -14.32
CA ALA A 113 -8.30 -4.69 -13.47
C ALA A 113 -9.17 -4.92 -12.22
N LEU A 114 -9.60 -3.86 -11.55
CA LEU A 114 -10.51 -3.96 -10.40
C LEU A 114 -11.89 -4.50 -10.79
N THR A 115 -12.39 -4.20 -11.98
CA THR A 115 -13.67 -4.75 -12.47
C THR A 115 -13.57 -6.27 -12.64
N TYR A 116 -12.48 -6.76 -13.26
CA TYR A 116 -12.27 -8.20 -13.41
C TYR A 116 -12.09 -8.90 -12.08
N LEU A 117 -11.35 -8.29 -11.16
CA LEU A 117 -11.20 -8.83 -9.81
C LEU A 117 -12.56 -8.92 -9.11
N GLN A 118 -13.40 -7.88 -9.19
CA GLN A 118 -14.74 -7.90 -8.61
C GLN A 118 -15.59 -9.05 -9.17
N TRP A 119 -15.57 -9.25 -10.50
CA TRP A 119 -16.32 -10.35 -11.13
C TRP A 119 -15.88 -11.73 -10.66
N GLU A 120 -14.57 -11.96 -10.52
CA GLU A 120 -14.08 -13.24 -10.01
C GLU A 120 -14.48 -13.47 -8.55
N LEU A 121 -14.52 -12.42 -7.74
CA LEU A 121 -14.99 -12.50 -6.36
C LEU A 121 -16.49 -12.82 -6.29
N ASP A 122 -17.30 -12.13 -7.10
CA ASP A 122 -18.75 -12.35 -7.17
C ASP A 122 -19.08 -13.78 -7.62
N ARG A 123 -18.35 -14.31 -8.60
CA ARG A 123 -18.49 -15.69 -9.09
C ARG A 123 -18.15 -16.73 -8.02
N ASN A 124 -17.16 -16.46 -7.18
CA ASN A 124 -16.77 -17.37 -6.09
C ASN A 124 -17.78 -17.41 -4.93
N LEU A 125 -18.75 -16.49 -4.90
CA LEU A 125 -19.87 -16.50 -3.96
C LEU A 125 -21.08 -17.30 -4.47
N GLU A 126 -21.13 -17.65 -5.76
CA GLU A 126 -22.18 -18.51 -6.29
C GLU A 126 -21.97 -19.95 -5.81
N PRO A 127 -22.99 -20.62 -5.23
CA PRO A 127 -22.86 -22.01 -4.84
C PRO A 127 -22.57 -22.85 -6.10
N SER A 128 -21.57 -23.72 -6.01
CA SER A 128 -21.30 -24.68 -7.08
C SER A 128 -22.49 -25.63 -7.20
N ASP A 129 -23.20 -25.60 -8.33
CA ASP A 129 -24.24 -26.56 -8.70
C ASP A 129 -23.71 -28.01 -8.77
#